data_AF-A0A7J4M6Z5-F1
#
_entry.id   AF-A0A7J4M6Z5-F1
#
_cell.length_a   1.000
_cell.length_b   1.000
_cell.length_c   1.000
_cell.angle_alpha   90.00
_cell.angle_beta   90.00
_cell.angle_gamma   90.00
#
_symmetry.space_group_name_H-M   'P 1'
#
loop_
_entity.id
_entity.type
_entity.pdbx_description
1 polymer ?
#
loop_
_entity_poly.entity_id
_entity_poly.type
_entity_poly.pdbx_seq_one_letter_code
_entity_poly.pdbx_strand_id
1 'polypeptide(L)'
;MNSELQKRKDILVEVEKSISSLSSFEESQMKKLIDITTLKTNLSDLEKEQELAASDSDYNKIVAEFLTLKFPSSIQKSEVSRSFVNPSSSKINLNALEAATGNNYTDSTGTYDYIQFWDVDNLNSMISQNKISVIWEDGTTSQLNVYELSITPSKSIEEDYYLLIKDQGDLTFSDNSKIKEADGYKYVLLVNKKEDFTFSTIGEVQVGNDLFISPSKVVVSEIGSISEFKAKTWIIYLGIIAVLLIGLSIYFIMHKWYKLKYEKFLFPDKNQLYNAIVYISNLVKKDVEESEIRSNLLKAGWKREQVTYLLKKYAGKRTGMIDLFGFLKPKKYIDMSTPPNPGRNTEFRSFQDTKFNK
;
A
#
# COMPACT_ATOMS: atom_id res chain seq x y z
N MET A 1 35.73 34.23 20.43
CA MET A 1 36.58 33.12 19.96
C MET A 1 36.70 32.02 21.01
N ASN A 2 37.25 32.29 22.20
CA ASN A 2 37.43 31.27 23.24
C ASN A 2 36.14 30.46 23.56
N SER A 3 35.00 31.16 23.70
CA SER A 3 33.69 30.51 23.87
C SER A 3 33.30 29.58 22.72
N GLU A 4 33.68 29.89 21.49
CA GLU A 4 33.38 29.06 20.32
C GLU A 4 34.32 27.85 20.25
N LEU A 5 35.61 28.03 20.51
CA LEU A 5 36.57 26.92 20.61
C LEU A 5 36.13 25.90 21.68
N GLN A 6 35.74 26.37 22.86
CA GLN A 6 35.24 25.50 23.93
C GLN A 6 33.98 24.74 23.48
N LYS A 7 33.02 25.44 22.86
CA LYS A 7 31.82 24.81 22.31
C LYS A 7 32.14 23.73 21.28
N ARG A 8 33.13 23.93 20.39
CA ARG A 8 33.57 22.90 19.43
C ARG A 8 34.19 21.69 20.12
N LYS A 9 35.00 21.90 21.16
CA LYS A 9 35.55 20.81 21.97
C LYS A 9 34.45 19.98 22.64
N ASP A 10 33.47 20.64 23.25
CA ASP A 10 32.35 19.97 23.90
C ASP A 10 31.54 19.12 22.91
N ILE A 11 31.32 19.64 21.69
CA ILE A 11 30.66 18.88 20.61
C ILE A 11 31.49 17.65 20.22
N LEU A 12 32.81 17.78 20.04
CA LEU A 12 33.66 16.64 19.69
C LEU A 12 33.67 15.56 20.79
N VAL A 13 33.55 15.93 22.06
CA VAL A 13 33.41 14.98 23.18
C VAL A 13 32.10 14.21 23.08
N GLU A 14 30.97 14.89 22.82
CA GLU A 14 29.68 14.21 22.66
C GLU A 14 29.62 13.33 21.40
N VAL A 15 30.25 13.76 20.31
CA VAL A 15 30.39 12.97 19.07
C VAL A 15 31.23 11.72 19.33
N GLU A 16 32.38 11.85 20.00
CA GLU A 16 33.24 10.71 20.34
C GLU A 16 32.55 9.72 21.29
N LYS A 17 31.79 10.24 22.26
CA LYS A 17 30.96 9.42 23.15
C LYS A 17 29.90 8.64 22.37
N SER A 18 29.25 9.29 21.39
CA SER A 18 28.28 8.66 20.49
C SER A 18 28.93 7.54 19.66
N ILE A 19 30.11 7.79 19.08
CA ILE A 19 30.88 6.76 18.36
C ILE A 19 31.27 5.59 19.28
N SER A 20 31.71 5.88 20.50
CA SER A 20 32.15 4.86 21.48
C SER A 20 31.00 3.99 22.00
N SER A 21 29.75 4.42 21.81
CA SER A 21 28.55 3.63 22.14
C SER A 21 28.12 2.65 21.05
N LEU A 22 28.75 2.71 19.87
CA LEU A 22 28.50 1.80 18.76
C LEU A 22 29.19 0.45 19.00
N SER A 23 28.87 -0.56 18.19
CA SER A 23 29.63 -1.82 18.22
C SER A 23 31.08 -1.59 17.79
N SER A 24 32.01 -2.45 18.20
CA SER A 24 33.45 -2.29 17.89
C SER A 24 33.72 -2.21 16.38
N PHE A 25 32.95 -2.92 15.56
CA PHE A 25 33.04 -2.81 14.11
C PHE A 25 32.58 -1.42 13.62
N GLU A 26 31.39 -0.99 14.00
CA GLU A 26 30.84 0.32 13.62
C GLU A 26 31.74 1.47 14.09
N GLU A 27 32.23 1.42 15.33
CA GLU A 27 33.16 2.38 15.92
C GLU A 27 34.42 2.52 15.05
N SER A 28 35.01 1.38 14.64
CA SER A 28 36.22 1.37 13.81
C SER A 28 36.00 2.01 12.44
N GLN A 29 34.82 1.83 11.84
CA GLN A 29 34.50 2.43 10.54
C GLN A 29 34.18 3.92 10.68
N MET A 30 33.47 4.33 11.74
CA MET A 30 33.19 5.73 12.02
C MET A 30 34.47 6.54 12.28
N LYS A 31 35.46 5.96 12.96
CA LYS A 31 36.78 6.60 13.16
C LYS A 31 37.57 6.79 11.86
N LYS A 32 37.33 5.98 10.83
CA LYS A 32 37.91 6.20 9.49
C LYS A 32 37.16 7.30 8.74
N LEU A 33 35.86 7.43 8.97
CA LEU A 33 35.01 8.42 8.33
C LEU A 33 35.20 9.83 8.92
N ILE A 34 35.43 9.94 10.24
CA ILE A 34 35.62 11.20 10.96
C ILE A 34 36.96 11.18 11.70
N ASP A 35 37.88 12.04 11.30
CA ASP A 35 39.15 12.22 12.00
C ASP A 35 39.02 13.19 13.19
N ILE A 36 38.40 12.68 14.27
CA ILE A 36 38.20 13.45 15.51
C ILE A 36 39.53 13.84 16.15
N THR A 37 40.55 12.99 16.03
CA THR A 37 41.86 13.25 16.62
C THR A 37 42.50 14.47 16.00
N THR A 38 42.51 14.58 14.67
CA THR A 38 43.02 15.77 13.97
C THR A 38 42.20 17.02 14.33
N LEU A 39 40.88 16.93 14.39
CA LEU A 39 40.04 18.08 14.78
C LEU A 39 40.34 18.57 16.21
N LYS A 40 40.55 17.66 17.16
CA LYS A 40 40.93 18.02 18.54
C LYS A 40 42.31 18.68 18.58
N THR A 41 43.28 18.14 17.87
CA THR A 41 44.62 18.73 17.76
C THR A 41 44.56 20.13 17.20
N ASN A 42 43.86 20.35 16.08
CA ASN A 42 43.70 21.67 15.47
C ASN A 42 43.04 22.67 16.43
N LEU A 43 42.01 22.26 17.19
CA LEU A 43 41.40 23.13 18.20
C LEU A 43 42.35 23.46 19.35
N SER A 44 43.16 22.49 19.80
CA SER A 44 44.17 22.72 20.84
C SER A 44 45.30 23.63 20.36
N ASP A 45 45.68 23.58 19.09
CA ASP A 45 46.71 24.45 18.54
C ASP A 45 46.19 25.87 18.35
N LEU A 46 44.97 26.05 17.83
CA LEU A 46 44.31 27.36 17.74
C LEU A 46 44.14 28.04 19.11
N GLU A 47 43.89 27.27 20.17
CA GLU A 47 43.81 27.79 21.54
C GLU A 47 45.16 28.33 22.03
N LYS A 48 46.25 27.56 21.83
CA LYS A 48 47.61 28.01 22.18
C LYS A 48 48.00 29.26 21.39
N GLU A 49 47.69 29.31 20.10
CA GLU A 49 47.95 30.48 19.27
C GLU A 49 47.16 31.70 19.74
N GLN A 50 45.91 31.51 20.19
CA GLN A 50 45.09 32.57 20.75
C GLN A 50 45.68 33.15 22.05
N GLU A 51 46.28 32.32 22.90
CA GLU A 51 46.95 32.76 24.13
C GLU A 51 48.22 33.59 23.85
N LEU A 52 48.88 33.35 22.72
CA LEU A 52 50.10 34.03 22.30
C LEU A 52 49.84 35.26 21.41
N ALA A 53 48.63 35.42 20.89
CA ALA A 53 48.28 36.51 19.97
C ALA A 53 48.37 37.89 20.64
N ALA A 54 49.15 38.79 20.04
CA ALA A 54 49.37 40.15 20.57
C ALA A 54 48.87 41.26 19.64
N SER A 55 48.37 40.92 18.45
CA SER A 55 47.92 41.88 17.44
C SER A 55 46.62 41.44 16.74
N ASP A 56 45.89 42.40 16.18
CA ASP A 56 44.70 42.13 15.36
C ASP A 56 45.01 41.25 14.15
N SER A 57 46.23 41.35 13.60
CA SER A 57 46.67 40.49 12.50
C SER A 57 46.78 39.02 12.92
N ASP A 58 47.17 38.73 14.16
CA ASP A 58 47.29 37.37 14.67
C ASP A 58 45.90 36.78 14.90
N TYR A 59 44.99 37.56 15.49
CA TYR A 59 43.59 37.16 15.64
C TYR A 59 42.91 36.87 14.30
N ASN A 60 43.16 37.69 13.27
CA ASN A 60 42.58 37.46 11.94
C ASN A 60 43.06 36.14 11.30
N LYS A 61 44.30 35.72 11.54
CA LYS A 61 44.82 34.42 11.06
C LYS A 61 44.13 33.26 11.78
N ILE A 62 44.01 33.34 13.10
CA ILE A 62 43.33 32.32 13.91
C ILE A 62 41.87 32.17 13.48
N VAL A 63 41.16 33.29 13.26
CA VAL A 63 39.78 33.28 12.75
C VAL A 63 39.73 32.63 11.36
N ALA A 64 40.63 33.00 10.46
CA ALA A 64 40.66 32.45 9.10
C ALA A 64 40.88 30.94 9.13
N GLU A 65 41.83 30.46 9.92
CA GLU A 65 42.11 29.02 10.07
C GLU A 65 40.94 28.28 10.70
N PHE A 66 40.35 28.82 11.77
CA PHE A 66 39.16 28.24 12.40
C PHE A 66 38.00 28.07 11.41
N LEU A 67 37.76 29.04 10.53
CA LEU A 67 36.70 28.98 9.52
C LEU A 67 36.95 27.95 8.41
N THR A 68 38.18 27.47 8.23
CA THR A 68 38.47 26.38 7.28
C THR A 68 38.15 24.99 7.83
N LEU A 69 38.05 24.85 9.15
CA LEU A 69 37.78 23.58 9.81
C LEU A 69 36.30 23.22 9.71
N LYS A 70 36.02 21.96 9.34
CA LYS A 70 34.66 21.40 9.32
C LYS A 70 34.41 20.56 10.56
N PHE A 71 33.38 20.92 11.31
CA PHE A 71 33.01 20.20 12.53
C PHE A 71 31.72 19.39 12.33
N PRO A 72 31.65 18.17 12.88
CA PRO A 72 30.39 17.46 13.01
C PRO A 72 29.54 18.15 14.09
N SER A 73 28.25 18.30 13.83
CA SER A 73 27.28 18.78 14.80
C SER A 73 26.72 17.64 15.66
N SER A 74 26.42 16.48 15.04
CA SER A 74 25.90 15.32 15.76
C SER A 74 26.05 14.03 14.94
N ILE A 75 25.89 12.90 15.61
CA ILE A 75 25.76 11.57 14.99
C ILE A 75 24.39 11.00 15.33
N GLN A 76 23.74 10.40 14.35
CA GLN A 76 22.45 9.74 14.50
C GLN A 76 22.51 8.33 13.92
N LYS A 77 22.00 7.34 14.66
CA LYS A 77 21.80 5.97 14.18
C LYS A 77 20.32 5.74 13.95
N SER A 78 19.97 5.22 12.77
CA SER A 78 18.61 4.81 12.44
C SER A 78 18.61 3.42 11.81
N GLU A 79 17.68 2.57 12.24
CA GLU A 79 17.35 1.34 11.53
C GLU A 79 16.41 1.70 10.39
N VAL A 80 16.74 1.28 9.17
CA VAL A 80 16.09 1.79 7.97
C VAL A 80 15.21 0.73 7.33
N SER A 81 15.73 -0.49 7.21
CA SER A 81 15.03 -1.54 6.50
C SER A 81 15.50 -2.92 6.92
N ARG A 82 14.56 -3.86 6.88
CA ARG A 82 14.81 -5.28 6.92
C ARG A 82 14.09 -5.92 5.75
N SER A 83 14.78 -6.75 4.97
CA SER A 83 14.24 -7.32 3.73
C SER A 83 14.81 -8.69 3.47
N PHE A 84 14.05 -9.51 2.75
CA PHE A 84 14.59 -10.75 2.21
C PHE A 84 15.57 -10.44 1.08
N VAL A 85 16.63 -11.23 0.98
CA VAL A 85 17.50 -11.20 -0.19
C VAL A 85 16.75 -11.89 -1.32
N ASN A 86 16.56 -11.18 -2.43
CA ASN A 86 16.01 -11.74 -3.65
C ASN A 86 16.67 -11.03 -4.84
N PRO A 87 17.58 -11.70 -5.56
CA PRO A 87 18.30 -11.08 -6.67
C PRO A 87 17.35 -10.76 -7.83
N SER A 88 17.52 -9.58 -8.43
CA SER A 88 16.87 -9.25 -9.70
C SER A 88 17.61 -9.96 -10.82
N SER A 89 16.88 -10.75 -11.61
CA SER A 89 17.43 -11.50 -12.75
C SER A 89 18.25 -10.61 -13.72
N SER A 90 17.86 -9.34 -13.89
CA SER A 90 18.57 -8.37 -14.73
C SER A 90 19.88 -7.78 -14.16
N LYS A 91 20.25 -8.13 -12.93
CA LYS A 91 21.37 -7.51 -12.18
C LYS A 91 22.40 -8.50 -11.66
N ILE A 92 22.16 -9.80 -11.81
CA ILE A 92 23.15 -10.84 -11.53
C ILE A 92 24.32 -10.68 -12.50
N ASN A 93 25.53 -10.53 -11.98
CA ASN A 93 26.73 -10.45 -12.82
C ASN A 93 27.31 -11.86 -13.00
N LEU A 94 27.12 -12.44 -14.19
CA LEU A 94 27.64 -13.77 -14.51
C LEU A 94 29.17 -13.78 -14.58
N ASN A 95 29.84 -12.73 -15.08
CA ASN A 95 31.31 -12.67 -15.13
C ASN A 95 31.92 -12.76 -13.71
N ALA A 96 31.32 -12.08 -12.74
CA ALA A 96 31.73 -12.17 -11.35
C ALA A 96 31.53 -13.59 -10.78
N LEU A 97 30.45 -14.26 -11.17
CA LEU A 97 30.19 -15.65 -10.79
C LEU A 97 31.18 -16.62 -11.46
N GLU A 98 31.50 -16.43 -12.74
CA GLU A 98 32.52 -17.21 -13.47
C GLU A 98 33.88 -17.05 -12.80
N ALA A 99 34.26 -15.82 -12.44
CA ALA A 99 35.51 -15.54 -11.76
C ALA A 99 35.56 -16.13 -10.34
N ALA A 100 34.43 -16.17 -9.62
CA ALA A 100 34.33 -16.74 -8.29
C ALA A 100 34.39 -18.28 -8.29
N THR A 101 33.77 -18.93 -9.29
CA THR A 101 33.54 -20.38 -9.33
C THR A 101 34.51 -21.13 -10.24
N GLY A 102 35.08 -20.45 -11.24
CA GLY A 102 35.86 -21.06 -12.33
C GLY A 102 35.01 -21.80 -13.37
N ASN A 103 33.68 -21.70 -13.29
CA ASN A 103 32.75 -22.30 -14.26
C ASN A 103 32.34 -21.29 -15.33
N ASN A 104 31.88 -21.78 -16.48
CA ASN A 104 31.31 -20.94 -17.53
C ASN A 104 29.77 -20.98 -17.45
N TYR A 105 29.12 -19.84 -17.62
CA TYR A 105 27.66 -19.74 -17.61
C TYR A 105 27.15 -19.22 -18.95
N THR A 106 25.99 -19.72 -19.38
CA THR A 106 25.34 -19.18 -20.58
C THR A 106 24.61 -17.89 -20.20
N ASP A 107 24.86 -16.79 -20.91
CA ASP A 107 24.07 -15.56 -20.73
C ASP A 107 22.69 -15.74 -21.36
N SER A 108 21.70 -16.10 -20.53
CA SER A 108 20.32 -16.34 -20.97
C SER A 108 19.34 -16.08 -19.84
N THR A 109 18.10 -15.72 -20.17
CA THR A 109 17.02 -15.54 -19.18
C THR A 109 16.85 -16.78 -18.29
N GLY A 110 16.97 -17.98 -18.86
CA GLY A 110 16.87 -19.22 -18.10
C GLY A 110 17.96 -19.38 -17.03
N THR A 111 19.17 -18.84 -17.27
CA THR A 111 20.27 -18.83 -16.30
C THR A 111 19.94 -17.94 -15.11
N TYR A 112 19.50 -16.72 -15.38
CA TYR A 112 19.14 -15.76 -14.34
C TYR A 112 17.95 -16.22 -13.50
N ASP A 113 16.92 -16.76 -14.17
CA ASP A 113 15.74 -17.31 -13.53
C ASP A 113 16.13 -18.51 -12.65
N TYR A 114 16.97 -19.41 -13.14
CA TYR A 114 17.46 -20.55 -12.35
C TYR A 114 18.14 -20.09 -11.07
N ILE A 115 19.08 -19.13 -11.16
CA ILE A 115 19.80 -18.61 -9.99
C ILE A 115 18.82 -18.02 -8.97
N GLN A 116 17.87 -17.20 -9.43
CA GLN A 116 16.88 -16.59 -8.57
C GLN A 116 15.96 -17.62 -7.91
N PHE A 117 15.42 -18.57 -8.68
CA PHE A 117 14.56 -19.62 -8.14
C PHE A 117 15.31 -20.53 -7.17
N TRP A 118 16.56 -20.86 -7.49
CA TRP A 118 17.40 -21.65 -6.62
C TRP A 118 17.61 -20.96 -5.27
N ASP A 119 17.92 -19.65 -5.25
CA ASP A 119 18.10 -18.89 -4.01
C ASP A 119 16.84 -18.96 -3.13
N VAL A 120 15.68 -18.67 -3.70
CA VAL A 120 14.39 -18.66 -2.98
C VAL A 120 13.97 -20.06 -2.50
N ASP A 121 14.25 -21.11 -3.26
CA ASP A 121 13.85 -22.49 -2.94
C ASP A 121 14.81 -23.18 -1.95
N ASN A 122 16.06 -22.74 -1.88
CA ASN A 122 17.09 -23.36 -1.04
C ASN A 122 17.44 -22.55 0.21
N LEU A 123 17.24 -21.23 0.20
CA LEU A 123 17.73 -20.34 1.24
C LEU A 123 16.61 -19.47 1.85
N ASN A 124 16.78 -19.17 3.12
CA ASN A 124 16.06 -18.12 3.83
C ASN A 124 17.08 -17.06 4.25
N SER A 125 17.23 -16.05 3.39
CA SER A 125 18.23 -15.01 3.49
C SER A 125 17.57 -13.69 3.85
N MET A 126 18.02 -13.05 4.93
CA MET A 126 17.48 -11.78 5.41
C MET A 126 18.60 -10.80 5.71
N ILE A 127 18.43 -9.57 5.23
CA ILE A 127 19.37 -8.47 5.42
C ILE A 127 18.68 -7.31 6.14
N SER A 128 19.34 -6.75 7.14
CA SER A 128 18.97 -5.48 7.78
C SER A 128 19.99 -4.41 7.46
N GLN A 129 19.54 -3.15 7.44
CA GLN A 129 20.37 -1.98 7.23
C GLN A 129 20.19 -0.99 8.38
N ASN A 130 21.31 -0.62 8.98
CA ASN A 130 21.44 0.51 9.89
C ASN A 130 22.18 1.65 9.19
N LYS A 131 21.65 2.86 9.24
CA LYS A 131 22.30 4.09 8.76
C LYS A 131 22.86 4.84 9.97
N ILE A 132 24.15 5.16 9.92
CA ILE A 132 24.82 6.04 10.88
C ILE A 132 25.18 7.32 10.14
N SER A 133 24.48 8.40 10.45
CA SER A 133 24.61 9.69 9.79
C SER A 133 25.38 10.67 10.65
N VAL A 134 26.37 11.33 10.05
CA VAL A 134 27.10 12.48 10.59
C VAL A 134 26.47 13.72 10.00
N ILE A 135 25.92 14.57 10.87
CA ILE A 135 25.37 15.86 10.46
C ILE A 135 26.47 16.90 10.68
N TRP A 136 26.90 17.57 9.62
CA TRP A 136 27.91 18.63 9.67
C TRP A 136 27.27 19.99 9.93
N GLU A 137 28.06 20.96 10.41
CA GLU A 137 27.57 22.31 10.70
C GLU A 137 27.09 23.08 9.46
N ASP A 138 27.63 22.76 8.28
CA ASP A 138 27.19 23.31 7.01
C ASP A 138 25.87 22.70 6.50
N GLY A 139 25.27 21.80 7.28
CA GLY A 139 24.04 21.08 6.95
C GLY A 139 24.24 19.88 6.02
N THR A 140 25.48 19.60 5.58
CA THR A 140 25.77 18.40 4.81
C THR A 140 25.71 17.16 5.70
N THR A 141 25.51 16.00 5.08
CA THR A 141 25.49 14.71 5.77
C THR A 141 26.49 13.75 5.15
N SER A 142 27.22 13.05 6.02
CA SER A 142 27.99 11.86 5.64
C SER A 142 27.34 10.64 6.27
N GLN A 143 27.33 9.51 5.58
CA GLN A 143 26.60 8.33 6.02
C GLN A 143 27.51 7.11 5.97
N LEU A 144 27.41 6.28 7.00
CA LEU A 144 27.90 4.92 7.01
C LEU A 144 26.68 3.99 7.02
N ASN A 145 26.61 3.10 6.03
CA ASN A 145 25.62 2.03 5.98
C ASN A 145 26.24 0.78 6.56
N VAL A 146 25.54 0.15 7.49
CA VAL A 146 25.96 -1.10 8.14
C VAL A 146 24.88 -2.13 7.88
N TYR A 147 25.28 -3.27 7.34
CA TYR A 147 24.40 -4.35 6.95
C TYR A 147 24.68 -5.58 7.80
N GLU A 148 23.60 -6.22 8.24
CA GLU A 148 23.65 -7.53 8.87
C GLU A 148 22.88 -8.50 7.99
N LEU A 149 23.60 -9.44 7.38
CA LEU A 149 23.06 -10.44 6.48
C LEU A 149 23.07 -11.80 7.19
N SER A 150 21.93 -12.45 7.24
CA SER A 150 21.77 -13.80 7.77
C SER A 150 21.30 -14.71 6.65
N ILE A 151 22.06 -15.77 6.37
CA ILE A 151 21.76 -16.77 5.34
C ILE A 151 21.55 -18.10 6.03
N THR A 152 20.35 -18.68 5.87
CA THR A 152 20.00 -19.98 6.47
C THR A 152 19.52 -20.94 5.39
N PRO A 153 20.16 -22.11 5.19
CA PRO A 153 19.63 -23.14 4.30
C PRO A 153 18.27 -23.64 4.79
N SER A 154 17.28 -23.64 3.90
CA SER A 154 15.94 -24.16 4.14
C SER A 154 15.90 -25.70 4.05
N LYS A 155 16.88 -26.30 3.37
CA LYS A 155 17.08 -27.74 3.18
C LYS A 155 18.56 -28.06 3.04
N SER A 156 18.90 -29.34 3.03
CA SER A 156 20.28 -29.76 2.79
C SER A 156 20.69 -29.45 1.35
N ILE A 157 21.78 -28.70 1.19
CA ILE A 157 22.36 -28.33 -0.10
C ILE A 157 23.67 -29.11 -0.26
N GLU A 158 23.77 -29.92 -1.31
CA GLU A 158 24.96 -30.77 -1.59
C GLU A 158 25.97 -30.10 -2.53
N GLU A 159 25.56 -29.04 -3.21
CA GLU A 159 26.41 -28.28 -4.13
C GLU A 159 27.05 -27.08 -3.44
N ASP A 160 28.20 -26.63 -3.96
CA ASP A 160 28.82 -25.39 -3.52
C ASP A 160 27.97 -24.21 -3.99
N TYR A 161 27.84 -23.18 -3.14
CA TYR A 161 27.13 -21.95 -3.45
C TYR A 161 27.83 -20.76 -2.81
N TYR A 162 27.66 -19.60 -3.41
CA TYR A 162 28.47 -18.42 -3.15
C TYR A 162 27.59 -17.21 -2.88
N LEU A 163 27.98 -16.41 -1.89
CA LEU A 163 27.49 -15.04 -1.73
C LEU A 163 28.43 -14.11 -2.49
N LEU A 164 27.86 -13.22 -3.29
CA LEU A 164 28.58 -12.19 -4.03
C LEU A 164 28.00 -10.82 -3.68
N ILE A 165 28.86 -9.88 -3.33
CA ILE A 165 28.52 -8.48 -3.04
C ILE A 165 29.41 -7.58 -3.87
N LYS A 166 28.81 -6.69 -4.63
CA LYS A 166 29.51 -5.71 -5.45
C LYS A 166 30.29 -4.75 -4.55
N ASP A 167 31.57 -4.54 -4.85
CA ASP A 167 32.41 -3.59 -4.13
C ASP A 167 32.50 -2.27 -4.91
N GLN A 168 32.08 -1.17 -4.28
CA GLN A 168 32.19 0.18 -4.82
C GLN A 168 33.45 0.91 -4.34
N GLY A 169 34.38 0.21 -3.68
CA GLY A 169 35.65 0.71 -3.18
C GLY A 169 35.70 0.96 -1.67
N ASP A 170 34.58 0.77 -0.97
CA ASP A 170 34.41 1.08 0.44
C ASP A 170 33.75 -0.07 1.24
N LEU A 171 33.49 -1.21 0.59
CA LEU A 171 32.88 -2.36 1.22
C LEU A 171 33.85 -3.01 2.21
N THR A 172 33.52 -3.00 3.49
CA THR A 172 34.35 -3.59 4.55
C THR A 172 33.55 -4.61 5.35
N PHE A 173 34.08 -5.83 5.52
CA PHE A 173 33.47 -6.85 6.37
C PHE A 173 34.03 -6.78 7.80
N SER A 174 33.22 -7.16 8.78
CA SER A 174 33.65 -7.32 10.17
C SER A 174 34.63 -8.48 10.34
N ASP A 175 34.40 -9.58 9.61
CA ASP A 175 35.31 -10.70 9.43
C ASP A 175 35.62 -10.88 7.94
N ASN A 176 36.87 -10.68 7.57
CA ASN A 176 37.35 -10.80 6.19
C ASN A 176 38.13 -12.10 5.92
N SER A 177 38.22 -13.02 6.88
CA SER A 177 39.08 -14.21 6.79
C SER A 177 38.76 -15.14 5.61
N LYS A 178 37.49 -15.22 5.22
CA LYS A 178 37.00 -16.04 4.11
C LYS A 178 36.68 -15.26 2.84
N ILE A 179 36.77 -13.93 2.89
CA ILE A 179 36.33 -13.06 1.80
C ILE A 179 37.41 -13.04 0.73
N LYS A 180 37.01 -13.31 -0.51
CA LYS A 180 37.83 -13.20 -1.71
C LYS A 180 37.30 -12.10 -2.60
N GLU A 181 38.07 -11.68 -3.59
CA GLU A 181 37.71 -10.61 -4.50
C GLU A 181 37.98 -11.02 -5.95
N ALA A 182 37.00 -10.79 -6.82
CA ALA A 182 37.11 -11.01 -8.25
C ALA A 182 36.09 -10.15 -9.01
N ASP A 183 36.49 -9.59 -10.17
CA ASP A 183 35.64 -8.79 -11.06
C ASP A 183 34.87 -7.63 -10.38
N GLY A 184 35.45 -6.99 -9.36
CA GLY A 184 34.78 -5.92 -8.60
C GLY A 184 33.70 -6.42 -7.63
N TYR A 185 33.70 -7.71 -7.31
CA TYR A 185 32.85 -8.32 -6.29
C TYR A 185 33.71 -8.94 -5.18
N LYS A 186 33.24 -8.76 -3.94
CA LYS A 186 33.68 -9.56 -2.81
C LYS A 186 32.77 -10.78 -2.69
N TYR A 187 33.38 -11.96 -2.57
CA TYR A 187 32.64 -13.21 -2.56
C TYR A 187 33.13 -14.17 -1.48
N VAL A 188 32.23 -15.07 -1.07
CA VAL A 188 32.51 -16.10 -0.07
C VAL A 188 31.82 -17.40 -0.46
N LEU A 189 32.56 -18.52 -0.34
CA LEU A 189 31.98 -19.85 -0.42
C LEU A 189 31.20 -20.12 0.85
N LEU A 190 29.90 -20.38 0.70
CA LEU A 190 29.01 -20.67 1.80
C LEU A 190 29.03 -22.16 2.13
N VAL A 191 28.73 -22.47 3.38
CA VAL A 191 28.58 -23.85 3.86
C VAL A 191 27.13 -24.12 4.25
N ASN A 192 26.69 -25.37 4.13
CA ASN A 192 25.32 -25.83 4.40
C ASN A 192 24.94 -25.78 5.90
N LYS A 193 24.96 -24.57 6.48
CA LYS A 193 24.51 -24.19 7.82
C LYS A 193 24.22 -22.68 7.82
N LYS A 194 23.64 -22.18 8.91
CA LYS A 194 23.45 -20.75 9.09
C LYS A 194 24.79 -20.01 9.12
N GLU A 195 24.92 -18.97 8.31
CA GLU A 195 26.04 -18.03 8.32
C GLU A 195 25.54 -16.59 8.41
N ASP A 196 26.20 -15.81 9.25
CA ASP A 196 25.88 -14.40 9.50
C ASP A 196 27.08 -13.55 9.07
N PHE A 197 26.83 -12.48 8.32
CA PHE A 197 27.83 -11.54 7.81
C PHE A 197 27.46 -10.13 8.25
N THR A 198 28.45 -9.38 8.74
CA THR A 198 28.31 -7.95 9.00
C THR A 198 29.29 -7.20 8.13
N PHE A 199 28.81 -6.18 7.42
CA PHE A 199 29.64 -5.35 6.57
C PHE A 199 29.16 -3.92 6.51
N SER A 200 30.00 -3.01 6.03
CA SER A 200 29.67 -1.60 5.89
C SER A 200 30.15 -1.01 4.57
N THR A 201 29.52 0.08 4.14
CA THR A 201 29.89 0.90 2.99
C THR A 201 29.44 2.35 3.22
N ILE A 202 30.06 3.31 2.57
CA ILE A 202 29.63 4.72 2.53
C ILE A 202 28.49 4.86 1.50
N GLY A 203 28.57 4.13 0.39
CA GLY A 203 27.51 3.98 -0.60
C GLY A 203 26.30 3.18 -0.11
N GLU A 204 25.21 3.19 -0.87
CA GLU A 204 24.02 2.37 -0.59
C GLU A 204 24.08 1.09 -1.42
N VAL A 205 24.07 -0.06 -0.75
CA VAL A 205 23.88 -1.38 -1.38
C VAL A 205 22.40 -1.58 -1.65
N GLN A 206 22.04 -1.73 -2.91
CA GLN A 206 20.68 -2.08 -3.30
C GLN A 206 20.48 -3.60 -3.14
N VAL A 207 19.73 -3.99 -2.12
CA VAL A 207 19.38 -5.39 -1.87
C VAL A 207 18.70 -5.99 -3.10
N GLY A 208 19.23 -7.10 -3.59
CA GLY A 208 18.77 -7.79 -4.81
C GLY A 208 19.44 -7.30 -6.10
N ASN A 209 20.14 -6.17 -6.10
CA ASN A 209 20.89 -5.70 -7.27
C ASN A 209 22.40 -5.87 -7.08
N ASP A 210 22.92 -5.35 -5.96
CA ASP A 210 24.36 -5.34 -5.68
C ASP A 210 24.79 -6.58 -4.88
N LEU A 211 23.83 -7.38 -4.43
CA LEU A 211 24.05 -8.58 -3.63
C LEU A 211 23.20 -9.73 -4.19
N PHE A 212 23.83 -10.87 -4.44
CA PHE A 212 23.14 -12.10 -4.84
C PHE A 212 23.83 -13.34 -4.29
N ILE A 213 23.07 -14.42 -4.16
CA ILE A 213 23.56 -15.74 -3.79
C ILE A 213 23.29 -16.67 -4.96
N SER A 214 24.25 -17.53 -5.30
CA SER A 214 24.16 -18.37 -6.48
C SER A 214 24.81 -19.74 -6.27
N PRO A 215 24.21 -20.83 -6.80
CA PRO A 215 24.87 -22.13 -6.83
C PRO A 215 26.02 -22.12 -7.84
N SER A 216 27.03 -22.94 -7.58
CA SER A 216 28.13 -23.20 -8.51
C SER A 216 27.64 -23.83 -9.82
N LYS A 217 26.62 -24.67 -9.77
CA LYS A 217 26.07 -25.38 -10.93
C LYS A 217 24.73 -24.78 -11.31
N VAL A 218 24.69 -24.18 -12.51
CA VAL A 218 23.46 -23.66 -13.09
C VAL A 218 23.02 -24.61 -14.21
N VAL A 219 21.89 -25.29 -14.00
CA VAL A 219 21.34 -26.24 -14.96
C VAL A 219 20.18 -25.58 -15.71
N VAL A 220 20.49 -24.91 -16.81
CA VAL A 220 19.45 -24.40 -17.71
C VAL A 220 19.06 -25.53 -18.64
N SER A 221 17.95 -26.19 -18.33
CA SER A 221 17.29 -27.01 -19.36
C SER A 221 16.70 -26.07 -20.39
N GLU A 222 16.86 -26.37 -21.69
CA GLU A 222 16.03 -25.75 -22.73
C GLU A 222 14.59 -26.20 -22.50
N ILE A 223 13.89 -25.55 -21.57
CA ILE A 223 12.47 -25.74 -21.39
C ILE A 223 11.85 -25.06 -22.61
N GLY A 224 11.51 -25.86 -23.63
CA GLY A 224 10.72 -25.40 -24.76
C GLY A 224 9.54 -24.56 -24.26
N SER A 225 9.26 -23.45 -24.94
CA SER A 225 8.33 -22.38 -24.55
C SER A 225 7.34 -22.80 -23.47
N ILE A 226 7.54 -22.31 -22.23
CA ILE A 226 6.55 -22.47 -21.17
C ILE A 226 5.28 -21.79 -21.68
N SER A 227 4.24 -22.59 -21.94
CA SER A 227 2.92 -22.08 -22.30
C SER A 227 2.50 -21.11 -21.20
N GLU A 228 2.46 -19.81 -21.51
CA GLU A 228 1.87 -18.80 -20.63
C GLU A 228 0.56 -19.35 -20.08
N PHE A 229 0.42 -19.33 -18.75
CA PHE A 229 -0.84 -19.70 -18.11
C PHE A 229 -1.84 -18.58 -18.39
N LYS A 230 -2.40 -18.56 -19.60
CA LYS A 230 -3.54 -17.71 -19.96
C LYS A 230 -4.71 -18.15 -19.09
N ALA A 231 -4.84 -17.50 -17.94
CA ALA A 231 -6.06 -17.56 -17.16
C ALA A 231 -7.21 -17.30 -18.12
N LYS A 232 -8.08 -18.30 -18.26
CA LYS A 232 -9.17 -18.37 -19.23
C LYS A 232 -10.11 -17.17 -18.98
N THR A 233 -9.86 -16.07 -19.67
CA THR A 233 -10.54 -14.76 -19.47
C THR A 233 -12.06 -14.89 -19.63
N TRP A 234 -12.53 -15.92 -20.35
CA TRP A 234 -13.94 -16.30 -20.46
C TRP A 234 -14.62 -16.66 -19.13
N ILE A 235 -13.88 -17.09 -18.11
CA ILE A 235 -14.43 -17.37 -16.77
C ILE A 235 -14.90 -16.07 -16.11
N ILE A 236 -14.15 -14.98 -16.30
CA ILE A 236 -14.53 -13.65 -15.77
C ILE A 236 -15.80 -13.15 -16.46
N TYR A 237 -15.87 -13.29 -17.79
CA TYR A 237 -17.07 -12.93 -18.56
C TYR A 237 -18.29 -13.76 -18.15
N LEU A 238 -18.12 -15.05 -17.87
CA LEU A 238 -19.19 -15.94 -17.40
C LEU A 238 -19.70 -15.51 -16.01
N GLY A 239 -18.81 -15.09 -15.11
CA GLY A 239 -19.17 -14.54 -13.80
C GLY A 239 -20.04 -13.28 -13.90
N ILE A 240 -19.68 -12.34 -14.79
CA ILE A 240 -20.46 -11.10 -15.02
C ILE A 240 -21.86 -11.42 -15.54
N ILE A 241 -21.97 -12.35 -16.50
CA ILE A 241 -23.27 -12.77 -17.07
C ILE A 241 -24.15 -13.42 -16.00
N ALA A 242 -23.58 -14.25 -15.13
CA ALA A 242 -24.33 -14.90 -14.04
C ALA A 242 -24.94 -13.87 -13.06
N VAL A 243 -24.17 -12.84 -12.68
CA VAL A 243 -24.67 -11.76 -11.81
C VAL A 243 -25.82 -11.00 -12.45
N LEU A 244 -25.73 -10.69 -13.76
CA LEU A 244 -26.82 -10.03 -14.49
C LEU A 244 -28.10 -10.87 -14.53
N LEU A 245 -27.99 -12.19 -14.75
CA LEU A 245 -29.15 -13.10 -14.78
C LEU A 245 -29.83 -13.22 -13.41
N ILE A 246 -29.06 -13.20 -12.32
CA ILE A 246 -29.60 -13.20 -10.96
C ILE A 246 -30.39 -11.91 -10.70
N GLY A 247 -29.82 -10.75 -11.04
CA GLY A 247 -30.49 -9.46 -10.91
C GLY A 247 -31.81 -9.40 -11.69
N LEU A 248 -31.80 -9.91 -12.93
CA LEU A 248 -33.00 -10.01 -13.76
C LEU A 248 -34.07 -10.91 -13.13
N SER A 249 -33.67 -12.07 -12.59
CA SER A 249 -34.57 -13.02 -11.95
C SER A 249 -35.25 -12.42 -10.71
N ILE A 250 -34.47 -11.72 -9.87
CA ILE A 250 -35.00 -11.00 -8.69
C ILE A 250 -36.02 -9.94 -9.14
N TYR A 251 -35.69 -9.18 -10.19
CA TYR A 251 -36.60 -8.18 -10.75
C TYR A 251 -37.93 -8.80 -11.18
N PHE A 252 -37.93 -9.94 -11.88
CA PHE A 252 -39.16 -10.63 -12.29
C PHE A 252 -40.01 -11.10 -11.11
N ILE A 253 -39.38 -11.66 -10.07
CA ILE A 253 -40.08 -12.11 -8.86
C ILE A 253 -40.74 -10.91 -8.18
N MET A 254 -40.00 -9.82 -7.99
CA MET A 254 -40.52 -8.59 -7.40
C MET A 254 -41.65 -8.00 -8.24
N HIS A 255 -41.50 -7.93 -9.56
CA HIS A 255 -42.51 -7.38 -10.45
C HIS A 255 -43.83 -8.17 -10.36
N LYS A 256 -43.75 -9.51 -10.36
CA LYS A 256 -44.93 -10.38 -10.21
C LYS A 256 -45.60 -10.22 -8.85
N TRP A 257 -44.81 -10.17 -7.77
CA TRP A 257 -45.32 -9.95 -6.42
C TRP A 257 -46.03 -8.59 -6.33
N TYR A 258 -45.40 -7.55 -6.86
CA TYR A 258 -45.91 -6.19 -6.84
C TYR A 258 -47.27 -6.13 -7.54
N LYS A 259 -47.40 -6.71 -8.73
CA LYS A 259 -48.68 -6.70 -9.47
C LYS A 259 -49.82 -7.42 -8.74
N LEU A 260 -49.52 -8.51 -8.02
CA LEU A 260 -50.54 -9.36 -7.41
C LEU A 260 -50.90 -8.97 -5.97
N LYS A 261 -49.94 -8.44 -5.21
CA LYS A 261 -50.07 -8.23 -3.76
C LYS A 261 -49.93 -6.78 -3.32
N TYR A 262 -49.43 -5.87 -4.15
CA TYR A 262 -49.14 -4.49 -3.72
C TYR A 262 -50.39 -3.71 -3.29
N GLU A 263 -51.52 -3.85 -3.99
CA GLU A 263 -52.77 -3.21 -3.59
C GLU A 263 -53.25 -3.70 -2.22
N LYS A 264 -53.19 -5.01 -1.98
CA LYS A 264 -53.56 -5.63 -0.70
C LYS A 264 -52.57 -5.26 0.41
N PHE A 265 -51.30 -5.06 0.08
CA PHE A 265 -50.28 -4.59 1.02
C PHE A 265 -50.52 -3.13 1.42
N LEU A 266 -50.79 -2.25 0.45
CA LEU A 266 -51.09 -0.83 0.72
C LEU A 266 -52.44 -0.62 1.39
N PHE A 267 -53.45 -1.41 1.04
CA PHE A 267 -54.81 -1.32 1.57
C PHE A 267 -55.27 -2.71 2.02
N PRO A 268 -54.86 -3.14 3.24
CA PRO A 268 -55.27 -4.44 3.78
C PRO A 268 -56.80 -4.58 3.86
N ASP A 269 -57.49 -3.47 4.15
CA ASP A 269 -58.94 -3.37 4.15
C ASP A 269 -59.45 -2.73 2.85
N LYS A 270 -60.28 -3.49 2.11
CA LYS A 270 -60.89 -3.05 0.85
C LYS A 270 -61.84 -1.86 1.04
N ASN A 271 -62.44 -1.74 2.22
CA ASN A 271 -63.35 -0.63 2.52
C ASN A 271 -62.59 0.69 2.62
N GLN A 272 -61.37 0.67 3.14
CA GLN A 272 -60.52 1.86 3.21
C GLN A 272 -60.15 2.37 1.81
N LEU A 273 -59.84 1.47 0.88
CA LEU A 273 -59.54 1.81 -0.51
C LEU A 273 -60.78 2.41 -1.20
N TYR A 274 -61.94 1.78 -1.04
CA TYR A 274 -63.20 2.26 -1.61
C TYR A 274 -63.58 3.65 -1.07
N ASN A 275 -63.57 3.82 0.25
CA ASN A 275 -63.92 5.07 0.90
C ASN A 275 -62.99 6.21 0.47
N ALA A 276 -61.70 5.93 0.31
CA ALA A 276 -60.74 6.93 -0.18
C ALA A 276 -60.97 7.31 -1.65
N ILE A 277 -61.31 6.36 -2.51
CA ILE A 277 -61.65 6.65 -3.92
C ILE A 277 -62.94 7.48 -4.02
N VAL A 278 -63.96 7.16 -3.21
CA VAL A 278 -65.21 7.92 -3.15
C VAL A 278 -64.98 9.33 -2.62
N TYR A 279 -64.16 9.48 -1.58
CA TYR A 279 -63.76 10.78 -1.05
C TYR A 279 -63.10 11.65 -2.13
N ILE A 280 -62.11 11.10 -2.86
CA ILE A 280 -61.45 11.79 -3.97
C ILE A 280 -62.47 12.19 -5.04
N SER A 281 -63.35 11.26 -5.45
CA SER A 281 -64.38 11.55 -6.45
C SER A 281 -65.31 12.69 -6.04
N ASN A 282 -65.66 12.79 -4.75
CA ASN A 282 -66.52 13.86 -4.25
C ASN A 282 -65.82 15.21 -4.20
N LEU A 283 -64.50 15.24 -3.93
CA LEU A 283 -63.71 16.48 -3.98
C LEU A 283 -63.46 16.95 -5.41
N VAL A 284 -63.17 16.02 -6.33
CA VAL A 284 -63.01 16.36 -7.76
C VAL A 284 -64.31 16.90 -8.35
N LYS A 285 -65.47 16.36 -7.97
CA LYS A 285 -66.78 16.91 -8.36
C LYS A 285 -67.07 18.32 -7.81
N LYS A 286 -66.30 18.78 -6.83
CA LYS A 286 -66.36 20.13 -6.26
C LYS A 286 -65.23 21.03 -6.78
N ASP A 287 -64.57 20.62 -7.88
CA ASP A 287 -63.45 21.34 -8.52
C ASP A 287 -62.26 21.61 -7.59
N VAL A 288 -62.04 20.74 -6.59
CA VAL A 288 -60.86 20.83 -5.71
C VAL A 288 -59.62 20.32 -6.45
N GLU A 289 -58.53 21.09 -6.42
CA GLU A 289 -57.29 20.72 -7.10
C GLU A 289 -56.64 19.43 -6.55
N GLU A 290 -55.98 18.64 -7.41
CA GLU A 290 -55.29 17.40 -7.03
C GLU A 290 -54.23 17.63 -5.92
N SER A 291 -53.56 18.78 -5.95
CA SER A 291 -52.56 19.21 -4.96
C SER A 291 -53.17 19.32 -3.55
N GLU A 292 -54.38 19.87 -3.47
CA GLU A 292 -55.13 20.05 -2.24
C GLU A 292 -55.74 18.73 -1.76
N ILE A 293 -56.29 17.92 -2.67
CA ILE A 293 -56.75 16.55 -2.37
C ILE A 293 -55.60 15.72 -1.77
N ARG A 294 -54.40 15.80 -2.35
CA ARG A 294 -53.20 15.14 -1.84
C ARG A 294 -52.84 15.62 -0.45
N SER A 295 -52.87 16.92 -0.20
CA SER A 295 -52.61 17.53 1.11
C SER A 295 -53.61 17.03 2.17
N ASN A 296 -54.90 17.02 1.83
CA ASN A 296 -55.97 16.58 2.73
C ASN A 296 -55.85 15.09 3.10
N LEU A 297 -55.53 14.23 2.12
CA LEU A 297 -55.29 12.82 2.39
C LEU A 297 -54.06 12.59 3.29
N LEU A 298 -52.97 13.34 3.08
CA LEU A 298 -51.79 13.25 3.95
C LEU A 298 -52.10 13.71 5.38
N LYS A 299 -52.85 14.81 5.53
CA LYS A 299 -53.31 15.32 6.84
C LYS A 299 -54.21 14.31 7.57
N ALA A 300 -55.04 13.57 6.83
CA ALA A 300 -55.87 12.48 7.35
C ALA A 300 -55.08 11.18 7.68
N GLY A 301 -53.74 11.22 7.68
CA GLY A 301 -52.89 10.11 8.14
C GLY A 301 -52.70 8.99 7.11
N TRP A 302 -52.83 9.30 5.81
CA TRP A 302 -52.46 8.37 4.74
C TRP A 302 -50.96 8.48 4.39
N LYS A 303 -50.31 7.35 4.11
CA LYS A 303 -48.90 7.35 3.69
C LYS A 303 -48.77 7.89 2.25
N ARG A 304 -47.65 8.55 1.95
CA ARG A 304 -47.36 9.12 0.62
C ARG A 304 -47.55 8.12 -0.53
N GLU A 305 -47.17 6.86 -0.34
CA GLU A 305 -47.37 5.79 -1.33
C GLU A 305 -48.85 5.45 -1.55
N GLN A 306 -49.64 5.38 -0.48
CA GLN A 306 -51.09 5.15 -0.55
C GLN A 306 -51.79 6.30 -1.27
N VAL A 307 -51.44 7.55 -0.95
CA VAL A 307 -52.01 8.73 -1.63
C VAL A 307 -51.65 8.74 -3.12
N THR A 308 -50.39 8.47 -3.46
CA THR A 308 -49.95 8.38 -4.86
C THR A 308 -50.67 7.25 -5.60
N TYR A 309 -50.87 6.11 -4.94
CA TYR A 309 -51.62 4.99 -5.49
C TYR A 309 -53.07 5.36 -5.77
N LEU A 310 -53.75 5.98 -4.80
CA LEU A 310 -55.16 6.39 -4.90
C LEU A 310 -55.39 7.38 -6.04
N LEU A 311 -54.56 8.42 -6.15
CA LEU A 311 -54.68 9.43 -7.21
C LEU A 311 -54.43 8.82 -8.59
N LYS A 312 -53.40 7.96 -8.73
CA LYS A 312 -53.15 7.23 -9.98
C LYS A 312 -54.30 6.27 -10.32
N LYS A 313 -54.83 5.56 -9.33
CA LYS A 313 -55.94 4.62 -9.50
C LYS A 313 -57.22 5.33 -9.92
N TYR A 314 -57.54 6.46 -9.28
CA TYR A 314 -58.69 7.31 -9.63
C TYR A 314 -58.57 7.85 -11.06
N ALA A 315 -57.39 8.36 -11.44
CA ALA A 315 -57.14 8.85 -12.79
C ALA A 315 -56.98 7.75 -13.87
N GLY A 316 -57.20 6.47 -13.55
CA GLY A 316 -57.00 5.35 -14.46
C GLY A 316 -55.55 5.15 -14.93
N LYS A 317 -54.58 5.79 -14.25
CA LYS A 317 -53.15 5.70 -14.57
C LYS A 317 -52.58 4.38 -14.03
N ARG A 318 -51.50 3.89 -14.66
CA ARG A 318 -50.80 2.67 -14.20
C ARG A 318 -50.35 2.85 -12.75
N THR A 319 -50.87 2.01 -11.86
CA THR A 319 -50.43 1.95 -10.47
C THR A 319 -49.28 0.96 -10.34
N GLY A 320 -48.21 1.38 -9.65
CA GLY A 320 -47.09 0.51 -9.31
C GLY A 320 -45.77 0.73 -10.03
N MET A 321 -44.89 -0.28 -9.94
CA MET A 321 -43.55 -0.27 -10.53
C MET A 321 -43.60 -0.16 -12.06
N ILE A 322 -42.63 0.57 -12.63
CA ILE A 322 -42.49 0.73 -14.08
C ILE A 322 -42.31 -0.64 -14.72
N ASP A 323 -43.19 -0.95 -15.68
CA ASP A 323 -43.08 -2.14 -16.52
C ASP A 323 -42.04 -1.84 -17.60
N LEU A 324 -40.82 -2.36 -17.41
CA LEU A 324 -39.72 -2.22 -18.37
C LEU A 324 -40.06 -2.77 -19.76
N PHE A 325 -41.10 -3.62 -19.88
CA PHE A 325 -41.56 -4.23 -21.13
C PHE A 325 -43.00 -3.84 -21.50
N GLY A 326 -43.56 -2.82 -20.84
CA GLY A 326 -44.97 -2.43 -20.94
C GLY A 326 -45.39 -1.73 -22.23
N PHE A 327 -44.49 -1.65 -23.22
CA PHE A 327 -44.74 -1.17 -24.59
C PHE A 327 -45.47 -2.20 -25.46
N LEU A 328 -45.60 -3.45 -25.00
CA LEU A 328 -46.24 -4.54 -25.75
C LEU A 328 -47.76 -4.72 -25.49
N LYS A 329 -48.42 -3.81 -24.76
CA LYS A 329 -49.87 -3.93 -24.46
C LYS A 329 -50.66 -2.69 -24.90
N PRO A 330 -51.78 -2.86 -25.63
CA PRO A 330 -52.62 -1.73 -26.01
C PRO A 330 -53.24 -1.08 -24.77
N LYS A 331 -53.32 0.26 -24.77
CA LYS A 331 -53.98 1.03 -23.69
C LYS A 331 -55.47 0.68 -23.68
N LYS A 332 -55.96 0.15 -22.56
CA LYS A 332 -57.41 -0.04 -22.34
C LYS A 332 -58.00 1.30 -21.88
N TYR A 333 -58.93 1.86 -22.64
CA TYR A 333 -59.65 3.07 -22.25
C TYR A 333 -60.62 2.73 -21.12
N ILE A 334 -60.58 3.51 -20.02
CA ILE A 334 -61.47 3.34 -18.87
C ILE A 334 -62.34 4.59 -18.81
N ASP A 335 -63.66 4.41 -18.91
CA ASP A 335 -64.64 5.47 -18.77
C ASP A 335 -64.65 6.00 -17.33
N MET A 336 -64.33 7.29 -17.17
CA MET A 336 -64.22 7.97 -15.88
C MET A 336 -65.58 8.37 -15.28
N SER A 337 -66.69 8.17 -16.00
CA SER A 337 -68.04 8.51 -15.52
C SER A 337 -68.65 7.45 -14.58
N THR A 338 -68.09 6.24 -14.54
CA THR A 338 -68.59 5.13 -13.71
C THR A 338 -67.70 4.86 -12.51
N PRO A 339 -68.18 5.03 -11.26
CA PRO A 339 -67.44 4.56 -10.09
C PRO A 339 -67.29 3.03 -10.12
N PRO A 340 -66.18 2.47 -9.59
CA PRO A 340 -65.98 1.03 -9.57
C PRO A 340 -67.09 0.32 -8.80
N ASN A 341 -67.61 -0.77 -9.36
CA ASN A 341 -68.72 -1.54 -8.79
C ASN A 341 -68.33 -2.08 -7.39
N PRO A 342 -69.07 -1.76 -6.32
CA PRO A 342 -68.74 -2.24 -4.97
C PRO A 342 -68.80 -3.77 -4.93
N GLY A 343 -67.76 -4.40 -4.41
CA GLY A 343 -67.83 -5.81 -4.04
C GLY A 343 -68.92 -5.97 -2.98
N ARG A 344 -69.92 -6.82 -3.24
CA ARG A 344 -70.95 -7.18 -2.25
C ARG A 344 -70.29 -7.74 -0.99
N ASN A 345 -70.35 -6.99 0.10
CA ASN A 345 -70.26 -7.48 1.48
C ASN A 345 -71.13 -6.57 2.37
N THR A 346 -71.96 -7.19 3.20
CA THR A 346 -73.21 -6.69 3.79
C THR A 346 -73.08 -5.99 5.15
N GLU A 347 -71.99 -5.28 5.41
CA GLU A 347 -71.84 -4.51 6.65
C GLU A 347 -71.37 -3.09 6.36
N PHE A 348 -72.33 -2.19 6.16
CA PHE A 348 -72.10 -0.75 6.07
C PHE A 348 -71.75 -0.23 7.48
N ARG A 349 -70.47 0.00 7.79
CA ARG A 349 -70.09 0.74 9.00
C ARG A 349 -70.33 2.23 8.77
N SER A 350 -70.95 2.88 9.75
CA SER A 350 -71.26 4.31 9.78
C SER A 350 -70.06 5.19 9.37
N PHE A 351 -70.34 6.30 8.70
CA PHE A 351 -69.37 7.29 8.19
C PHE A 351 -68.42 7.83 9.28
N GLN A 352 -68.73 7.61 10.56
CA GLN A 352 -67.96 8.06 11.73
C GLN A 352 -66.66 7.27 11.96
N ASP A 353 -66.45 6.09 11.34
CA ASP A 353 -65.25 5.25 11.55
C ASP A 353 -64.23 5.28 10.41
N THR A 354 -64.28 6.29 9.55
CA THR A 354 -63.23 6.49 8.53
C THR A 354 -62.10 7.35 9.09
N LYS A 355 -60.87 7.19 8.58
CA LYS A 355 -59.71 8.07 8.90
C LYS A 355 -59.95 9.57 8.61
N PHE A 356 -61.09 9.92 8.02
CA PHE A 356 -61.50 11.29 7.78
C PHE A 356 -62.26 11.92 8.97
N ASN A 357 -62.67 11.12 9.95
CA ASN A 357 -63.44 11.54 11.13
C ASN A 357 -62.75 11.19 12.47
N LYS A 358 -61.43 10.99 12.47
CA LYS A 358 -60.60 10.98 13.68
C LYS A 358 -59.66 12.16 13.70
#